data_AF-A0A9P1DPM2-F1
#
_entry.id   AF-A0A9P1DPM2-F1
#
_cell.length_a   1.000
_cell.length_b   1.000
_cell.length_c   1.000
_cell.angle_alpha   90.00
_cell.angle_beta   90.00
_cell.angle_gamma   90.00
#
_symmetry.space_group_name_H-M   'P 1'
#
loop_
_entity.id
_entity.type
_entity.pdbx_description
1 polymer ?
#
loop_
_entity_poly.entity_id
_entity_poly.type
_entity_poly.pdbx_seq_one_letter_code
_entity_poly.pdbx_strand_id
1 'polypeptide(L)'
;MDLAYLLSLELPICKVSDSPSNIPSIQHWTSLQHNLRAQLQDVDDPGWSLNVLRRVGGLDISFETGTTGTNRATAVLVVCELTVNQVNDENEGTASAMTEIYEDAVDVDMDLPYISGFLFVREVFAYELLLQRLRKSAPELEPDVFLVDGSGVFHPRQCGSASHFGISNGLRTIGVAKKLLCFDDFDKAAGEQVEQHMLCNFGDNIPLVGSSGFVYGLALRTAHPAKDTSSKRIYVSIGNGFCLESTKDVILKCCDVGGSYLPEPVRLADLTGRAIERTCKQIHQMQPGPEARQIAIDISNLLSNKSRKTLLDMLEEVSLDLHQRLASVQPESLKRKRSTVEELFLPLQALRIEKPWAANLHKECLCKQRAGEAMRVAL
;
A
#
# COMPACT_ATOMS: atom_id res chain seq x y z
N MET A 1 -26.64 -5.94 -1.86
CA MET A 1 -26.30 -6.69 -0.64
C MET A 1 -26.23 -5.69 0.48
N ASP A 2 -27.06 -5.90 1.50
CA ASP A 2 -27.36 -4.91 2.54
C ASP A 2 -26.25 -4.87 3.60
N LEU A 3 -25.79 -3.67 3.99
CA LEU A 3 -24.73 -3.43 4.98
C LEU A 3 -25.06 -4.08 6.33
N ALA A 4 -26.36 -4.28 6.60
CA ALA A 4 -26.87 -4.97 7.78
C ALA A 4 -26.49 -6.47 7.84
N TYR A 5 -26.22 -7.13 6.71
CA TYR A 5 -25.85 -8.55 6.69
C TYR A 5 -24.39 -8.78 7.09
N LEU A 6 -23.49 -7.86 6.75
CA LEU A 6 -22.07 -7.92 7.17
C LEU A 6 -21.90 -7.67 8.68
N LEU A 7 -22.77 -6.85 9.28
CA LEU A 7 -22.82 -6.63 10.73
C LEU A 7 -23.42 -7.81 11.51
N SER A 8 -24.10 -8.74 10.84
CA SER A 8 -24.74 -9.91 11.47
C SER A 8 -23.80 -11.11 11.67
N LEU A 9 -22.56 -11.03 11.17
CA LEU A 9 -21.49 -11.94 11.56
C LEU A 9 -20.98 -11.54 12.95
N GLU A 10 -21.77 -11.85 13.98
CA GLU A 10 -21.36 -11.80 15.39
C GLU A 10 -20.15 -12.73 15.59
N LEU A 11 -18.94 -12.21 15.37
CA LEU A 11 -17.76 -12.76 16.00
C LEU A 11 -17.96 -12.63 17.53
N PRO A 12 -17.73 -13.68 18.33
CA PRO A 12 -18.04 -13.68 19.75
C PRO A 12 -17.24 -12.56 20.44
N ILE A 13 -17.93 -11.47 20.79
CA ILE A 13 -17.38 -10.37 21.58
C ILE A 13 -17.21 -10.90 23.01
N CYS A 14 -16.02 -11.40 23.32
CA CYS A 14 -15.63 -11.74 24.68
C CYS A 14 -15.76 -10.50 25.57
N LYS A 15 -16.73 -10.50 26.49
CA LYS A 15 -16.77 -9.56 27.62
C LYS A 15 -15.55 -9.84 28.50
N VAL A 16 -14.57 -8.93 28.51
CA VAL A 16 -13.36 -9.06 29.35
C VAL A 16 -13.59 -8.35 30.68
N SER A 17 -13.38 -9.12 31.75
CA SER A 17 -13.35 -8.70 33.15
C SER A 17 -12.07 -7.93 33.47
N ASP A 18 -12.20 -6.89 34.31
CA ASP A 18 -11.13 -6.03 34.79
C ASP A 18 -10.06 -6.80 35.58
N SER A 19 -8.94 -7.15 34.92
CA SER A 19 -7.70 -7.53 35.61
C SER A 19 -6.47 -7.08 34.79
N PRO A 20 -5.39 -6.56 35.42
CA PRO A 20 -4.37 -5.78 34.71
C PRO A 20 -3.27 -6.61 34.02
N SER A 21 -3.50 -7.88 33.69
CA SER A 21 -2.43 -8.80 33.27
C SER A 21 -2.61 -9.46 31.90
N ASN A 22 -3.47 -8.94 31.01
CA ASN A 22 -3.61 -9.47 29.65
C ASN A 22 -3.54 -8.33 28.64
N ILE A 23 -2.39 -8.19 27.97
CA ILE A 23 -2.35 -7.54 26.65
C ILE A 23 -3.30 -8.37 25.77
N PRO A 24 -4.28 -7.76 25.11
CA PRO A 24 -5.18 -8.45 24.18
C PRO A 24 -4.36 -8.70 22.92
N SER A 25 -3.58 -9.77 23.02
CA SER A 25 -2.24 -9.91 22.45
C SER A 25 -2.25 -10.80 21.22
N ILE A 26 -1.21 -10.71 20.39
CA ILE A 26 -0.73 -11.62 19.32
C ILE A 26 -1.61 -12.82 18.95
N GLN A 27 -2.09 -13.62 19.90
CA GLN A 27 -3.07 -14.69 19.69
C GLN A 27 -4.33 -14.23 18.94
N HIS A 28 -4.90 -13.06 19.26
CA HIS A 28 -6.06 -12.53 18.53
C HIS A 28 -5.72 -12.21 17.07
N TRP A 29 -4.60 -11.52 16.83
CA TRP A 29 -4.18 -11.20 15.47
C TRP A 29 -3.77 -12.45 14.68
N THR A 30 -3.21 -13.44 15.37
CA THR A 30 -2.92 -14.75 14.79
C THR A 30 -4.20 -15.44 14.35
N SER A 31 -5.20 -15.47 15.23
CA SER A 31 -6.53 -16.02 14.93
C SER A 31 -7.20 -15.29 13.78
N LEU A 32 -7.11 -13.95 13.74
CA LEU A 32 -7.60 -13.13 12.64
C LEU A 32 -6.91 -13.51 11.31
N GLN A 33 -5.58 -13.62 11.28
CA GLN A 33 -4.86 -14.04 10.07
C GLN A 33 -5.27 -15.44 9.61
N HIS A 34 -5.48 -16.39 10.53
CA HIS A 34 -5.98 -17.72 10.18
C HIS A 34 -7.41 -17.69 9.62
N ASN A 35 -8.30 -16.92 10.25
CA ASN A 35 -9.68 -16.77 9.79
C ASN A 35 -9.78 -16.11 8.42
N LEU A 36 -8.96 -15.08 8.17
CA LEU A 36 -8.86 -14.44 6.87
C LEU A 36 -8.25 -15.39 5.84
N ARG A 37 -7.16 -16.09 6.17
CA ARG A 37 -6.54 -17.08 5.28
C ARG A 37 -7.55 -18.14 4.81
N ALA A 38 -8.46 -18.58 5.68
CA ALA A 38 -9.50 -19.53 5.34
C ALA A 38 -10.54 -19.00 4.33
N GLN A 39 -10.65 -17.68 4.19
CA GLN A 39 -11.56 -16.99 3.25
C GLN A 39 -10.85 -16.55 1.96
N LEU A 40 -9.51 -16.61 1.92
CA LEU A 40 -8.72 -16.19 0.77
C LEU A 40 -9.08 -17.00 -0.47
N GLN A 41 -9.29 -16.30 -1.58
CA GLN A 41 -9.49 -16.91 -2.89
C GLN A 41 -8.18 -16.88 -3.69
N ASP A 42 -7.59 -18.05 -3.92
CA ASP A 42 -6.36 -18.27 -4.71
C ASP A 42 -6.66 -18.81 -6.13
N VAL A 43 -7.86 -18.51 -6.61
CA VAL A 43 -8.35 -18.77 -7.96
C VAL A 43 -8.88 -17.47 -8.55
N ASP A 44 -8.91 -17.39 -9.88
CA ASP A 44 -9.45 -16.23 -10.55
C ASP A 44 -10.95 -16.10 -10.30
N ASP A 45 -11.37 -14.89 -9.98
CA ASP A 45 -12.80 -14.57 -9.85
C ASP A 45 -13.57 -14.90 -11.15
N PRO A 46 -14.85 -15.27 -11.04
CA PRO A 46 -15.70 -15.47 -12.21
C PRO A 46 -15.72 -14.25 -13.13
N GLY A 47 -15.45 -14.47 -14.43
CA GLY A 47 -15.43 -13.41 -15.44
C GLY A 47 -14.12 -12.62 -15.53
N TRP A 48 -13.12 -12.94 -14.69
CA TRP A 48 -11.80 -12.37 -14.84
C TRP A 48 -11.12 -12.82 -16.14
N SER A 49 -10.44 -11.86 -16.78
CA SER A 49 -9.42 -12.11 -17.81
C SER A 49 -8.50 -10.89 -17.90
N LEU A 50 -7.26 -11.09 -18.35
CA LEU A 50 -6.33 -9.96 -18.52
C LEU A 50 -6.87 -8.89 -19.50
N ASN A 51 -7.75 -9.27 -20.44
CA ASN A 51 -8.32 -8.36 -21.43
C ASN A 51 -9.35 -7.37 -20.85
N VAL A 52 -9.93 -7.69 -19.68
CA VAL A 52 -10.87 -6.79 -19.01
C VAL A 52 -10.19 -5.82 -18.06
N LEU A 53 -8.88 -5.95 -17.84
CA LEU A 53 -8.09 -5.06 -17.00
C LEU A 53 -8.07 -3.64 -17.59
N ARG A 54 -8.63 -2.67 -16.86
CA ARG A 54 -8.67 -1.25 -17.21
C ARG A 54 -8.01 -0.38 -16.17
N ARG A 55 -8.24 -0.62 -14.89
CA ARG A 55 -7.74 0.24 -13.80
C ARG A 55 -6.99 -0.56 -12.77
N VAL A 56 -5.81 -0.06 -12.41
CA VAL A 56 -4.93 -0.71 -11.43
C VAL A 56 -4.60 0.28 -10.32
N GLY A 57 -4.90 -0.09 -9.09
CA GLY A 57 -4.55 0.66 -7.89
C GLY A 57 -3.14 0.29 -7.43
N GLY A 58 -2.36 1.27 -6.99
CA GLY A 58 -1.09 1.08 -6.29
C GLY A 58 -1.21 1.62 -4.87
N LEU A 59 -0.86 0.81 -3.88
CA LEU A 59 -0.83 1.19 -2.47
C LEU A 59 0.60 1.08 -1.94
N ASP A 60 1.05 2.14 -1.28
CA ASP A 60 2.34 2.21 -0.57
C ASP A 60 2.14 2.86 0.81
N ILE A 61 2.99 2.50 1.76
CA ILE A 61 3.05 3.16 3.06
C ILE A 61 4.50 3.37 3.50
N SER A 62 4.81 4.62 3.80
CA SER A 62 6.15 5.07 4.18
C SER A 62 6.15 5.57 5.63
N PHE A 63 6.89 4.87 6.49
CA PHE A 63 7.07 5.23 7.89
C PHE A 63 8.13 6.33 8.05
N GLU A 64 7.90 7.24 9.00
CA GLU A 64 8.87 8.29 9.30
C GLU A 64 10.19 7.70 9.86
N THR A 65 11.32 8.20 9.34
CA THR A 65 12.66 7.80 9.75
C THR A 65 13.33 8.95 10.52
N GLY A 66 13.63 8.79 11.82
CA GLY A 66 14.25 9.86 12.62
C GLY A 66 14.22 9.69 14.15
N THR A 67 14.97 10.54 14.85
CA THR A 67 15.22 10.55 16.31
C THR A 67 14.05 11.04 17.17
N THR A 68 12.95 11.50 16.57
CA THR A 68 11.84 12.16 17.26
C THR A 68 10.80 11.22 17.88
N GLY A 69 10.93 9.89 17.71
CA GLY A 69 10.01 8.93 18.33
C GLY A 69 8.55 9.09 17.86
N THR A 70 8.32 9.78 16.75
CA THR A 70 7.00 9.97 16.15
C THR A 70 6.62 8.68 15.43
N ASN A 71 5.50 8.09 15.85
CA ASN A 71 4.99 6.84 15.30
C ASN A 71 4.12 7.15 14.07
N ARG A 72 4.61 7.92 13.08
CA ARG A 72 3.79 8.36 11.93
C ARG A 72 4.12 7.62 10.65
N ALA A 73 3.14 7.49 9.76
CA ALA A 73 3.35 7.04 8.40
C ALA A 73 2.47 7.79 7.40
N THR A 74 2.94 7.88 6.17
CA THR A 74 2.14 8.34 5.02
C THR A 74 1.72 7.13 4.22
N ALA A 75 0.43 6.91 4.06
CA ALA A 75 -0.08 5.96 3.07
C ALA A 75 -0.50 6.70 1.81
N VAL A 76 -0.26 6.09 0.65
CA VAL A 76 -0.57 6.66 -0.67
C VAL A 76 -1.35 5.65 -1.49
N LEU A 77 -2.40 6.14 -2.16
CA LEU A 77 -3.14 5.43 -3.18
C LEU A 77 -2.99 6.16 -4.51
N VAL A 78 -2.58 5.43 -5.53
CA VAL A 78 -2.60 5.87 -6.93
C VAL A 78 -3.52 4.94 -7.73
N VAL A 79 -4.31 5.47 -8.65
CA VAL A 79 -5.02 4.67 -9.66
C VAL A 79 -4.49 5.00 -11.04
N CYS A 80 -4.09 3.98 -11.78
CA CYS A 80 -3.67 4.09 -13.16
C CYS A 80 -4.72 3.49 -14.09
N GLU A 81 -4.99 4.16 -15.20
CA GLU A 81 -5.77 3.63 -16.32
C GLU A 81 -4.83 3.01 -17.36
N LEU A 82 -5.09 1.76 -17.71
CA LEU A 82 -4.42 1.02 -18.78
C LEU A 82 -5.12 1.29 -20.11
N THR A 83 -4.42 1.97 -21.00
CA THR A 83 -4.84 2.17 -22.39
C THR A 83 -4.07 1.23 -23.29
N VAL A 84 -4.77 0.57 -24.20
CA VAL A 84 -4.18 -0.34 -25.20
C VAL A 84 -4.51 0.23 -26.56
N ASN A 85 -3.49 0.76 -27.24
CA ASN A 85 -3.62 1.28 -28.59
C ASN A 85 -3.33 0.15 -29.58
N GLN A 86 -4.31 -0.18 -30.42
CA GLN A 86 -4.05 -1.06 -31.57
C GLN A 86 -3.22 -0.27 -32.58
N VAL A 87 -1.99 -0.70 -32.79
CA VAL A 87 -1.16 -0.21 -33.89
C VAL A 87 -1.59 -1.02 -35.12
N ASN A 88 -2.06 -0.35 -36.16
CA ASN A 88 -2.61 -0.97 -37.38
C ASN A 88 -1.53 -1.48 -38.35
N ASP A 89 -0.27 -1.59 -37.91
CA ASP A 89 0.81 -2.13 -38.73
C ASP A 89 1.10 -3.58 -38.35
N GLU A 90 1.04 -4.47 -39.34
CA GLU A 90 1.21 -5.93 -39.21
C GLU A 90 2.59 -6.35 -38.65
N ASN A 91 3.47 -5.39 -38.36
CA ASN A 91 4.83 -5.59 -37.85
C ASN A 91 5.18 -4.81 -36.56
N GLU A 92 4.26 -4.02 -35.98
CA GLU A 92 4.51 -3.30 -34.73
C GLU A 92 3.47 -3.68 -33.66
N GLY A 93 3.96 -4.21 -32.53
CA GLY A 93 3.11 -4.77 -31.47
C GLY A 93 2.16 -3.77 -30.79
N THR A 94 1.25 -4.29 -29.97
CA THR A 94 0.28 -3.51 -29.20
C THR A 94 0.97 -2.57 -28.19
N ALA A 95 0.96 -1.26 -28.45
CA ALA A 95 1.47 -0.27 -27.50
C ALA A 95 0.45 -0.09 -26.37
N SER A 96 0.89 -0.33 -25.13
CA SER A 96 0.08 -0.07 -23.93
C SER A 96 0.69 1.07 -23.13
N ALA A 97 -0.14 1.90 -22.50
CA ALA A 97 0.29 2.96 -21.59
C ALA A 97 -0.53 2.92 -20.31
N MET A 98 0.12 3.19 -19.18
CA MET A 98 -0.56 3.43 -17.90
C MET A 98 -0.49 4.91 -17.55
N THR A 99 -1.64 5.52 -17.33
CA THR A 99 -1.75 6.94 -16.98
C THR A 99 -2.34 7.07 -15.58
N GLU A 100 -1.70 7.84 -14.70
CA GLU A 100 -2.26 8.22 -13.40
C GLU A 100 -3.54 9.03 -13.60
N ILE A 101 -4.65 8.54 -13.06
CA ILE A 101 -5.97 9.20 -13.12
C ILE A 101 -6.51 9.58 -11.73
N TYR A 102 -5.90 9.06 -10.66
CA TYR A 102 -6.23 9.39 -9.28
C TYR A 102 -5.00 9.27 -8.38
N GLU A 103 -4.86 10.19 -7.43
CA GLU A 103 -3.87 10.15 -6.35
C GLU A 103 -4.53 10.66 -5.05
N ASP A 104 -4.24 10.00 -3.94
CA ASP A 104 -4.58 10.45 -2.58
C ASP A 104 -3.52 9.98 -1.59
N ALA A 105 -3.29 10.77 -0.55
CA ALA A 105 -2.39 10.45 0.54
C ALA A 105 -3.00 10.83 1.89
N VAL A 106 -2.70 10.01 2.90
CA VAL A 106 -3.16 10.21 4.28
C VAL A 106 -1.99 10.12 5.25
N ASP A 107 -1.98 11.01 6.25
CA ASP A 107 -1.13 10.86 7.42
C ASP A 107 -1.85 10.00 8.43
N VAL A 108 -1.13 9.09 9.05
CA VAL A 108 -1.68 8.23 10.09
C VAL A 108 -0.71 8.13 11.26
N ASP A 109 -1.25 8.30 12.46
CA ASP A 109 -0.57 7.93 13.69
C ASP A 109 -0.67 6.40 13.87
N MET A 110 0.50 5.79 14.05
CA MET A 110 0.68 4.37 14.30
C MET A 110 0.65 4.12 15.79
N ASP A 111 -0.55 3.90 16.32
CA ASP A 111 -0.74 3.60 17.73
C ASP A 111 -0.30 2.18 18.12
N LEU A 112 0.26 1.41 17.19
CA LEU A 112 0.63 0.01 17.38
C LEU A 112 2.13 -0.25 17.15
N PRO A 113 2.76 -1.11 17.98
CA PRO A 113 4.16 -1.45 17.83
C PRO A 113 4.42 -2.27 16.57
N TYR A 114 5.62 -2.11 16.00
CA TYR A 114 6.05 -2.99 14.91
C TYR A 114 6.40 -4.38 15.45
N ILE A 115 5.61 -5.39 15.08
CA ILE A 115 5.85 -6.80 15.38
C ILE A 115 5.93 -7.55 14.05
N SER A 116 7.04 -8.27 13.85
CA SER A 116 7.27 -9.05 12.63
C SER A 116 6.14 -10.06 12.41
N GLY A 117 5.64 -10.15 11.18
CA GLY A 117 4.49 -11.00 10.83
C GLY A 117 3.10 -10.43 11.19
N PHE A 118 3.03 -9.23 11.78
CA PHE A 118 1.78 -8.53 12.10
C PHE A 118 1.73 -7.10 11.55
N LEU A 119 2.59 -6.76 10.60
CA LEU A 119 2.68 -5.41 10.04
C LEU A 119 1.33 -4.90 9.48
N PHE A 120 0.46 -5.80 9.01
CA PHE A 120 -0.88 -5.47 8.53
C PHE A 120 -1.70 -4.65 9.53
N VAL A 121 -1.53 -4.84 10.85
CA VAL A 121 -2.25 -4.07 11.89
C VAL A 121 -1.88 -2.58 11.87
N ARG A 122 -0.72 -2.24 11.29
CA ARG A 122 -0.25 -0.87 11.12
C ARG A 122 -0.63 -0.30 9.76
N GLU A 123 -0.81 -1.11 8.74
CA GLU A 123 -0.93 -0.61 7.36
C GLU A 123 -2.35 -0.62 6.83
N VAL A 124 -3.10 -1.69 7.09
CA VAL A 124 -4.35 -1.96 6.37
C VAL A 124 -5.41 -0.89 6.64
N PHE A 125 -5.47 -0.35 7.86
CA PHE A 125 -6.44 0.72 8.18
C PHE A 125 -6.20 1.99 7.35
N ALA A 126 -4.95 2.29 6.99
CA ALA A 126 -4.63 3.44 6.16
C ALA A 126 -5.05 3.19 4.71
N TYR A 127 -4.91 1.94 4.22
CA TYR A 127 -5.42 1.53 2.91
C TYR A 127 -6.95 1.57 2.84
N GLU A 128 -7.65 1.12 3.90
CA GLU A 128 -9.10 1.20 4.01
C GLU A 128 -9.60 2.64 4.00
N LEU A 129 -8.89 3.56 4.68
CA LEU A 129 -9.20 4.99 4.67
C LEU A 129 -9.11 5.57 3.26
N LEU A 130 -8.04 5.25 2.52
CA LEU A 130 -7.84 5.68 1.14
C LEU A 130 -8.92 5.11 0.20
N LEU A 131 -9.27 3.83 0.36
CA LEU A 131 -10.34 3.19 -0.40
C LEU A 131 -11.70 3.85 -0.15
N GLN A 132 -12.04 4.15 1.11
CA GLN A 132 -13.28 4.85 1.44
C GLN A 132 -13.33 6.26 0.82
N ARG A 133 -12.21 6.99 0.86
CA ARG A 133 -12.10 8.31 0.20
C ARG A 133 -12.27 8.21 -1.31
N LEU A 134 -11.67 7.22 -1.95
CA LEU A 134 -11.85 6.95 -3.38
C LEU A 134 -13.32 6.66 -3.70
N ARG A 135 -13.94 5.70 -3.00
CA ARG A 135 -15.36 5.31 -3.20
C ARG A 135 -16.33 6.46 -2.98
N LYS A 136 -16.00 7.40 -2.08
CA LYS A 136 -16.82 8.58 -1.82
C LYS A 136 -16.64 9.66 -2.88
N SER A 137 -15.40 9.94 -3.29
CA SER A 137 -15.06 11.10 -4.13
C SER A 137 -15.05 10.80 -5.63
N ALA A 138 -14.72 9.57 -6.03
CA ALA A 138 -14.62 9.13 -7.43
C ALA A 138 -14.89 7.60 -7.54
N PRO A 139 -16.10 7.12 -7.19
CA PRO A 139 -16.44 5.70 -7.22
C PRO A 139 -16.25 5.04 -8.59
N GLU A 140 -16.43 5.80 -9.67
CA GLU A 140 -16.22 5.34 -11.05
C GLU A 140 -14.75 5.01 -11.37
N LEU A 141 -13.81 5.45 -10.52
CA LEU A 141 -12.39 5.20 -10.66
C LEU A 141 -11.89 4.03 -9.78
N GLU A 142 -12.80 3.25 -9.15
CA GLU A 142 -12.39 2.05 -8.41
C GLU A 142 -11.59 1.08 -9.32
N PRO A 143 -10.39 0.63 -8.89
CA PRO A 143 -9.57 -0.30 -9.64
C PRO A 143 -10.18 -1.69 -9.80
N ASP A 144 -9.85 -2.36 -10.90
CA ASP A 144 -10.17 -3.77 -11.12
C ASP A 144 -9.31 -4.68 -10.22
N VAL A 145 -8.13 -4.20 -9.83
CA VAL A 145 -7.14 -4.85 -8.97
C VAL A 145 -6.30 -3.80 -8.23
N PHE A 146 -5.95 -4.10 -6.98
CA PHE A 146 -4.96 -3.34 -6.21
C PHE A 146 -3.64 -4.10 -6.09
N LEU A 147 -2.53 -3.42 -6.39
CA LEU A 147 -1.18 -3.83 -6.11
C LEU A 147 -0.74 -3.17 -4.81
N VAL A 148 -0.39 -3.97 -3.81
CA VAL A 148 0.02 -3.49 -2.48
C VAL A 148 1.52 -3.71 -2.33
N ASP A 149 2.29 -2.66 -2.02
CA ASP A 149 3.68 -2.81 -1.61
C ASP A 149 3.73 -3.55 -0.26
N GLY A 150 3.96 -4.86 -0.33
CA GLY A 150 3.79 -5.76 0.80
C GLY A 150 3.46 -7.19 0.37
N SER A 151 3.23 -8.06 1.35
CA SER A 151 2.96 -9.47 1.11
C SER A 151 1.48 -9.79 0.98
N GLY A 152 1.15 -10.73 0.10
CA GLY A 152 -0.11 -11.48 0.11
C GLY A 152 0.08 -12.81 0.86
N VAL A 153 -0.11 -13.92 0.17
CA VAL A 153 0.16 -15.26 0.72
C VAL A 153 1.63 -15.51 1.04
N PHE A 154 2.59 -14.76 0.46
CA PHE A 154 4.02 -14.84 0.82
C PHE A 154 4.31 -14.22 2.19
N HIS A 155 3.82 -14.90 3.23
CA HIS A 155 3.78 -14.46 4.61
C HIS A 155 3.77 -15.70 5.53
N PRO A 156 4.35 -15.65 6.75
CA PRO A 156 4.40 -16.81 7.67
C PRO A 156 3.05 -17.50 7.92
N ARG A 157 1.96 -16.72 7.90
CA ARG A 157 0.58 -17.21 8.09
C ARG A 157 -0.27 -17.19 6.83
N GLN A 158 0.38 -17.06 5.67
CA GLN A 158 -0.26 -16.95 4.36
C GLN A 158 -1.29 -15.82 4.25
N CYS A 159 -1.17 -14.77 5.08
CA CYS A 159 -2.09 -13.65 5.14
C CYS A 159 -1.32 -12.36 5.52
N GLY A 160 -0.64 -11.77 4.54
CA GLY A 160 -0.02 -10.45 4.66
C GLY A 160 -1.00 -9.29 4.42
N SER A 161 -0.47 -8.06 4.34
CA SER A 161 -1.28 -6.83 4.16
C SER A 161 -2.15 -6.87 2.89
N ALA A 162 -1.63 -7.39 1.77
CA ALA A 162 -2.37 -7.46 0.52
C ALA A 162 -3.57 -8.41 0.60
N SER A 163 -3.37 -9.58 1.23
CA SER A 163 -4.43 -10.56 1.47
C SER A 163 -5.48 -10.02 2.42
N HIS A 164 -5.05 -9.46 3.56
CA HIS A 164 -5.98 -8.88 4.54
C HIS A 164 -6.84 -7.80 3.90
N PHE A 165 -6.21 -6.83 3.23
CA PHE A 165 -6.92 -5.73 2.57
C PHE A 165 -7.91 -6.24 1.51
N GLY A 166 -7.50 -7.22 0.69
CA GLY A 166 -8.34 -7.81 -0.34
C GLY A 166 -9.56 -8.54 0.21
N ILE A 167 -9.35 -9.44 1.17
CA ILE A 167 -10.42 -10.25 1.77
C ILE A 167 -11.43 -9.35 2.49
N SER A 168 -10.95 -8.43 3.31
CA SER A 168 -11.81 -7.57 4.15
C SER A 168 -12.70 -6.63 3.33
N ASN A 169 -12.30 -6.35 2.08
CA ASN A 169 -13.02 -5.42 1.19
C ASN A 169 -13.66 -6.11 -0.02
N GLY A 170 -13.54 -7.44 -0.15
CA GLY A 170 -14.01 -8.18 -1.33
C GLY A 170 -13.33 -7.75 -2.63
N LEU A 171 -12.04 -7.44 -2.58
CA LEU A 171 -11.26 -6.89 -3.69
C LEU A 171 -10.24 -7.90 -4.23
N ARG A 172 -9.93 -7.77 -5.52
CA ARG A 172 -8.77 -8.43 -6.12
C ARG A 172 -7.50 -7.71 -5.72
N THR A 173 -6.55 -8.45 -5.15
CA THR A 173 -5.30 -7.86 -4.67
C THR A 173 -4.10 -8.74 -4.98
N ILE A 174 -2.96 -8.09 -5.18
CA ILE A 174 -1.66 -8.73 -5.37
C ILE A 174 -0.67 -8.09 -4.40
N GLY A 175 0.09 -8.91 -3.69
CA GLY A 175 1.23 -8.46 -2.89
C GLY A 175 2.47 -8.33 -3.76
N VAL A 176 3.12 -7.17 -3.71
CA VAL A 176 4.35 -6.84 -4.42
C VAL A 176 5.42 -6.49 -3.38
N ALA A 177 6.31 -7.42 -3.06
CA ALA A 177 7.39 -7.17 -2.12
C ALA A 177 8.70 -6.85 -2.85
N LYS A 178 9.37 -5.77 -2.41
CA LYS A 178 10.69 -5.32 -2.92
C LYS A 178 11.87 -6.14 -2.37
N LYS A 179 11.64 -6.90 -1.30
CA LYS A 179 12.64 -7.71 -0.59
C LYS A 179 12.10 -9.10 -0.32
N LEU A 180 13.00 -10.07 -0.32
CA LEU A 180 12.65 -11.43 0.01
C LEU A 180 12.41 -11.55 1.52
N LEU A 181 11.25 -12.08 1.89
CA LEU A 181 10.90 -12.35 3.28
C LEU A 181 11.33 -13.78 3.63
N CYS A 182 12.01 -13.96 4.75
CA CYS A 182 12.33 -15.28 5.29
C CYS A 182 11.58 -15.55 6.59
N PHE A 183 11.06 -16.76 6.73
CA PHE A 183 10.30 -17.25 7.89
C PHE A 183 10.43 -18.78 7.98
N ASP A 184 9.87 -19.41 9.01
CA ASP A 184 10.18 -20.81 9.34
C ASP A 184 9.96 -21.80 8.18
N ASP A 185 8.88 -21.66 7.39
CA ASP A 185 8.62 -22.50 6.22
C ASP A 185 9.33 -22.04 4.94
N PHE A 186 9.89 -20.83 4.91
CA PHE A 186 10.71 -20.31 3.80
C PHE A 186 11.96 -19.65 4.38
N ASP A 187 12.90 -20.50 4.78
CA ASP A 187 14.03 -20.07 5.58
C ASP A 187 15.09 -19.30 4.77
N LYS A 188 16.20 -18.95 5.43
CA LYS A 188 17.29 -18.23 4.79
C LYS A 188 17.96 -19.05 3.68
N ALA A 189 18.05 -20.37 3.81
CA ALA A 189 18.68 -21.22 2.81
C ALA A 189 17.82 -21.28 1.53
N ALA A 190 16.49 -21.43 1.67
CA ALA A 190 15.55 -21.32 0.57
C ALA A 190 15.65 -19.93 -0.11
N GLY A 191 15.75 -18.87 0.70
CA GLY A 191 15.91 -17.52 0.19
C GLY A 191 17.22 -17.30 -0.59
N GLU A 192 18.33 -17.82 -0.09
CA GLU A 192 19.64 -17.76 -0.77
C GLU A 192 19.62 -18.52 -2.11
N GLN A 193 18.93 -19.66 -2.20
CA GLN A 193 18.74 -20.40 -3.46
C GLN A 193 17.99 -19.57 -4.52
N VAL A 194 16.93 -18.88 -4.11
CA VAL A 194 16.15 -17.99 -5.00
C VAL A 194 17.01 -16.83 -5.49
N GLU A 195 17.73 -16.16 -4.59
CA GLU A 195 18.58 -15.00 -4.94
C GLU A 195 19.75 -15.40 -5.85
N GLN A 196 20.31 -16.61 -5.70
CA GLN A 196 21.36 -17.15 -6.58
C GLN A 196 20.85 -17.49 -7.98
N HIS A 197 19.54 -17.68 -8.16
CA HIS A 197 18.97 -17.98 -9.47
C HIS A 197 19.07 -16.77 -10.39
N MET A 198 19.61 -16.97 -11.59
CA MET A 198 19.78 -15.91 -12.59
C MET A 198 18.48 -15.71 -13.37
N LEU A 199 17.86 -14.53 -13.20
CA LEU A 199 16.70 -14.10 -13.96
C LEU A 199 17.14 -12.96 -14.89
N CYS A 200 17.28 -13.29 -16.17
CA CYS A 200 17.98 -12.45 -17.15
C CYS A 200 17.01 -11.62 -17.98
N ASN A 201 15.85 -12.17 -18.34
CA ASN A 201 14.89 -11.56 -19.24
C ASN A 201 13.65 -11.09 -18.49
N PHE A 202 12.95 -10.12 -19.08
CA PHE A 202 11.63 -9.72 -18.63
C PHE A 202 10.68 -10.92 -18.63
N GLY A 203 10.01 -11.19 -17.52
CA GLY A 203 9.14 -12.35 -17.33
C GLY A 203 9.81 -13.58 -16.72
N ASP A 204 11.15 -13.64 -16.69
CA ASP A 204 11.86 -14.74 -16.02
C ASP A 204 11.44 -14.82 -14.56
N ASN A 205 11.16 -16.02 -14.08
CA ASN A 205 10.71 -16.23 -12.71
C ASN A 205 11.13 -17.58 -12.13
N ILE A 206 11.13 -17.65 -10.80
CA ILE A 206 11.30 -18.89 -10.04
C ILE A 206 10.25 -18.92 -8.91
N PRO A 207 9.59 -20.06 -8.67
CA PRO A 207 8.62 -20.18 -7.59
C PRO A 207 9.28 -20.08 -6.20
N LEU A 208 8.57 -19.42 -5.29
CA LEU A 208 8.93 -19.32 -3.88
C LEU A 208 8.31 -20.52 -3.14
N VAL A 209 9.03 -21.64 -3.10
CA VAL A 209 8.51 -22.90 -2.53
C VAL A 209 9.00 -23.06 -1.09
N GLY A 210 8.07 -23.23 -0.16
CA GLY A 210 8.39 -23.52 1.24
C GLY A 210 8.80 -24.96 1.49
N SER A 211 9.32 -25.25 2.68
CA SER A 211 9.71 -26.59 3.11
C SER A 211 8.52 -27.57 3.14
N SER A 212 7.31 -27.05 3.34
CA SER A 212 6.04 -27.76 3.23
C SER A 212 5.66 -28.16 1.79
N GLY A 213 6.36 -27.64 0.77
CA GLY A 213 5.98 -27.74 -0.64
C GLY A 213 4.96 -26.70 -1.10
N PHE A 214 4.48 -25.83 -0.20
CA PHE A 214 3.56 -24.75 -0.56
C PHE A 214 4.26 -23.70 -1.44
N VAL A 215 3.60 -23.28 -2.52
CA VAL A 215 4.09 -22.22 -3.42
C VAL A 215 3.55 -20.88 -2.95
N TYR A 216 4.42 -20.08 -2.35
CA TYR A 216 4.07 -18.78 -1.78
C TYR A 216 3.94 -17.65 -2.80
N GLY A 217 4.50 -17.83 -4.00
CA GLY A 217 4.59 -16.75 -4.98
C GLY A 217 5.70 -16.99 -5.99
N LEU A 218 6.10 -15.92 -6.66
CA LEU A 218 7.20 -15.92 -7.64
C LEU A 218 8.22 -14.84 -7.28
N ALA A 219 9.51 -15.16 -7.40
CA ALA A 219 10.51 -14.13 -7.66
C ALA A 219 10.48 -13.83 -9.16
N LEU A 220 10.22 -12.59 -9.53
CA LEU A 220 9.92 -12.18 -10.90
C LEU A 220 10.85 -11.07 -11.37
N ARG A 221 11.47 -11.28 -12.53
CA ARG A 221 12.22 -10.26 -13.25
C ARG A 221 11.26 -9.44 -14.11
N THR A 222 11.10 -8.19 -13.74
CA THR A 222 10.14 -7.25 -14.35
C THR A 222 10.81 -6.08 -15.06
N ALA A 223 12.14 -5.99 -14.98
CA ALA A 223 12.90 -4.96 -15.67
C ALA A 223 13.40 -5.49 -17.03
N HIS A 224 13.11 -4.74 -18.10
CA HIS A 224 13.65 -5.02 -19.43
C HIS A 224 15.17 -4.90 -19.44
N PRO A 225 15.94 -5.89 -19.93
CA PRO A 225 17.41 -5.88 -19.87
C PRO A 225 18.04 -4.69 -20.60
N ALA A 226 17.38 -4.22 -21.66
CA ALA A 226 17.80 -3.04 -22.41
C ALA A 226 17.65 -1.71 -21.63
N LYS A 227 16.79 -1.68 -20.61
CA LYS A 227 16.49 -0.49 -19.79
C LYS A 227 17.14 -0.54 -18.41
N ASP A 228 17.32 -1.74 -17.86
CA ASP A 228 17.90 -1.96 -16.53
C ASP A 228 18.79 -3.21 -16.53
N THR A 229 20.09 -3.00 -16.38
CA THR A 229 21.12 -4.06 -16.33
C THR A 229 21.29 -4.65 -14.93
N SER A 230 20.60 -4.13 -13.92
CA SER A 230 20.66 -4.69 -12.57
C SER A 230 20.00 -6.07 -12.52
N SER A 231 20.31 -6.87 -11.50
CA SER A 231 19.65 -8.16 -11.24
C SER A 231 18.37 -8.02 -10.39
N LYS A 232 17.78 -6.81 -10.35
CA LYS A 232 16.62 -6.51 -9.52
C LYS A 232 15.43 -7.36 -9.93
N ARG A 233 14.74 -7.86 -8.92
CA ARG A 233 13.53 -8.65 -9.02
C ARG A 233 12.55 -8.18 -7.96
N ILE A 234 11.29 -8.54 -8.15
CA ILE A 234 10.24 -8.36 -7.15
C ILE A 234 9.72 -9.73 -6.73
N TYR A 235 9.11 -9.78 -5.56
CA TYR A 235 8.51 -11.01 -5.01
C TYR A 235 7.01 -10.83 -4.98
N VAL A 236 6.33 -11.54 -5.88
CA VAL A 236 4.88 -11.38 -6.08
C VAL A 236 4.14 -12.55 -5.48
N SER A 237 3.00 -12.26 -4.85
CA SER A 237 2.16 -13.28 -4.24
C SER A 237 0.70 -12.91 -4.37
N ILE A 238 -0.15 -13.93 -4.43
CA ILE A 238 -1.61 -13.77 -4.46
C ILE A 238 -2.03 -12.98 -3.21
N GLY A 239 -2.78 -11.90 -3.40
CA GLY A 239 -3.48 -11.23 -2.31
C GLY A 239 -4.85 -11.87 -2.10
N ASN A 240 -5.74 -11.72 -3.09
CA ASN A 240 -7.09 -12.29 -3.12
C ASN A 240 -7.68 -12.25 -4.54
N GLY A 241 -8.54 -13.21 -4.90
CA GLY A 241 -9.33 -13.22 -6.15
C GLY A 241 -8.54 -13.52 -7.43
N PHE A 242 -7.32 -14.06 -7.28
CA PHE A 242 -6.45 -14.47 -8.38
C PHE A 242 -5.76 -15.80 -8.13
N CYS A 243 -5.54 -16.54 -9.22
CA CYS A 243 -4.50 -17.56 -9.25
C CYS A 243 -3.10 -16.96 -9.45
N LEU A 244 -2.06 -17.77 -9.24
CA LEU A 244 -0.67 -17.33 -9.34
C LEU A 244 -0.28 -16.89 -10.76
N GLU A 245 -0.85 -17.52 -11.79
CA GLU A 245 -0.57 -17.17 -13.19
C GLU A 245 -1.16 -15.80 -13.54
N SER A 246 -2.44 -15.56 -13.24
CA SER A 246 -3.06 -14.25 -13.39
C SER A 246 -2.35 -13.16 -12.58
N THR A 247 -1.86 -13.49 -11.38
CA THR A 247 -1.03 -12.59 -10.57
C THR A 247 0.23 -12.15 -11.35
N LYS A 248 0.95 -13.09 -11.96
CA LYS A 248 2.14 -12.82 -12.77
C LYS A 248 1.79 -11.95 -13.98
N ASP A 249 0.73 -12.29 -14.71
CA ASP A 249 0.34 -11.61 -15.94
C ASP A 249 -0.07 -10.16 -15.71
N VAL A 250 -0.84 -9.89 -14.65
CA VAL A 250 -1.18 -8.51 -14.23
C VAL A 250 0.09 -7.72 -13.93
N ILE A 251 1.01 -8.30 -13.18
CA ILE A 251 2.26 -7.63 -12.80
C ILE A 251 3.11 -7.30 -14.03
N LEU A 252 3.31 -8.27 -14.93
CA LEU A 252 4.07 -8.04 -16.15
C LEU A 252 3.41 -6.96 -17.01
N LYS A 253 2.07 -6.96 -17.13
CA LYS A 253 1.35 -5.90 -17.84
C LYS A 253 1.59 -4.51 -17.22
N CYS A 254 1.69 -4.42 -15.90
CA CYS A 254 1.97 -3.18 -15.18
C CYS A 254 3.45 -2.73 -15.26
N CYS A 255 4.38 -3.64 -15.54
CA CYS A 255 5.80 -3.35 -15.65
C CYS A 255 6.25 -3.08 -17.08
N ASP A 256 5.56 -3.64 -18.09
CA ASP A 256 5.95 -3.51 -19.49
C ASP A 256 5.91 -2.05 -19.99
N VAL A 257 4.97 -1.27 -19.44
CA VAL A 257 4.76 0.15 -19.76
C VAL A 257 5.75 1.08 -19.06
N GLY A 258 6.34 0.66 -17.94
CA GLY A 258 7.18 1.47 -17.07
C GLY A 258 8.66 1.20 -17.32
N GLY A 259 9.51 2.23 -17.35
CA GLY A 259 10.96 2.06 -17.42
C GLY A 259 11.60 1.52 -16.12
N SER A 260 10.82 0.88 -15.24
CA SER A 260 11.21 0.50 -13.89
C SER A 260 10.93 -0.98 -13.63
N TYR A 261 11.67 -1.56 -12.68
CA TYR A 261 11.42 -2.93 -12.20
C TYR A 261 10.18 -3.01 -11.28
N LEU A 262 9.65 -1.89 -10.78
CA LEU A 262 8.41 -1.89 -10.02
C LEU A 262 7.20 -1.72 -10.95
N PRO A 263 6.05 -2.38 -10.65
CA PRO A 263 4.80 -2.10 -11.34
C PRO A 263 4.46 -0.61 -11.28
N GLU A 264 4.02 -0.04 -12.39
CA GLU A 264 3.82 1.41 -12.51
C GLU A 264 2.96 2.02 -11.39
N PRO A 265 1.81 1.42 -10.97
CA PRO A 265 1.00 1.98 -9.88
C PRO A 265 1.74 2.00 -8.53
N VAL A 266 2.49 0.93 -8.20
CA VAL A 266 3.28 0.86 -6.96
C VAL A 266 4.46 1.83 -7.00
N ARG A 267 5.09 1.97 -8.18
CA ARG A 267 6.18 2.92 -8.40
C ARG A 267 5.71 4.36 -8.19
N LEU A 268 4.54 4.72 -8.71
CA LEU A 268 3.96 6.05 -8.55
C LEU A 268 3.58 6.33 -7.08
N ALA A 269 2.98 5.35 -6.39
CA ALA A 269 2.68 5.47 -4.96
C ALA A 269 3.95 5.70 -4.11
N ASP A 270 5.02 4.92 -4.32
CA ASP A 270 6.33 5.10 -3.66
C ASP A 270 6.96 6.47 -3.98
N LEU A 271 6.91 6.93 -5.22
CA LEU A 271 7.41 8.26 -5.59
C LEU A 271 6.65 9.39 -4.92
N THR A 272 5.32 9.30 -4.85
CA THR A 272 4.47 10.27 -4.18
C THR A 272 4.73 10.28 -2.67
N GLY A 273 4.85 9.11 -2.04
CA GLY A 273 5.24 8.98 -0.62
C GLY A 273 6.58 9.66 -0.32
N ARG A 274 7.61 9.40 -1.14
CA ARG A 274 8.93 10.06 -1.03
C ARG A 274 8.87 11.56 -1.32
N ALA A 275 7.99 12.02 -2.19
CA ALA A 275 7.81 13.45 -2.46
C ALA A 275 7.23 14.15 -1.23
N ILE A 276 6.19 13.58 -0.61
CA ILE A 276 5.60 14.06 0.64
C ILE A 276 6.65 14.09 1.76
N GLU A 277 7.44 13.03 1.92
CA GLU A 277 8.48 12.98 2.96
C GLU A 277 9.54 14.07 2.77
N ARG A 278 9.98 14.31 1.52
CA ARG A 278 10.93 15.40 1.21
C ARG A 278 10.35 16.77 1.52
N THR A 279 9.11 17.02 1.10
CA THR A 279 8.40 18.27 1.38
C THR A 279 8.22 18.49 2.88
N CYS A 280 7.85 17.44 3.63
CA CYS A 280 7.74 17.49 5.08
C CYS A 280 9.07 17.89 5.73
N LYS A 281 10.20 17.30 5.29
CA LYS A 281 11.54 17.65 5.79
C LYS A 281 11.90 19.11 5.50
N GLN A 282 11.58 19.63 4.32
CA GLN A 282 11.79 21.04 3.96
C GLN A 282 10.93 21.97 4.83
N ILE A 283 9.63 21.73 4.94
CA ILE A 283 8.72 22.54 5.76
C ILE A 283 9.17 22.52 7.22
N HIS A 284 9.54 21.35 7.75
CA HIS A 284 10.01 21.24 9.13
C HIS A 284 11.31 22.03 9.39
N GLN A 285 12.20 22.15 8.39
CA GLN A 285 13.40 22.98 8.49
C GLN A 285 13.07 24.48 8.50
N MET A 286 12.05 24.91 7.75
CA MET A 286 11.59 26.31 7.69
C MET A 286 10.78 26.71 8.93
N GLN A 287 9.84 25.85 9.33
CA GLN A 287 8.93 26.03 10.44
C GLN A 287 8.78 24.71 11.22
N PRO A 288 9.59 24.52 12.29
CA PRO A 288 9.51 23.31 13.10
C PRO A 288 8.16 23.20 13.82
N GLY A 289 7.46 22.09 13.61
CA GLY A 289 6.18 21.82 14.27
C GLY A 289 5.58 20.48 13.84
N PRO A 290 4.60 19.96 14.61
CA PRO A 290 3.94 18.68 14.31
C PRO A 290 3.04 18.75 13.06
N GLU A 291 2.73 19.96 12.58
CA GLU A 291 1.83 20.21 11.46
C GLU A 291 2.52 20.08 10.10
N ALA A 292 3.86 20.16 10.03
CA ALA A 292 4.62 20.14 8.77
C ALA A 292 4.26 18.96 7.84
N ARG A 293 3.94 17.81 8.45
CA ARG A 293 3.56 16.58 7.74
C ARG A 293 2.16 16.66 7.15
N GLN A 294 1.19 17.11 7.93
CA GLN A 294 -0.17 17.34 7.46
C GLN A 294 -0.17 18.35 6.30
N ILE A 295 0.64 19.41 6.42
CA ILE A 295 0.72 20.42 5.38
C ILE A 295 1.37 19.88 4.10
N ALA A 296 2.42 19.06 4.21
CA ALA A 296 3.01 18.39 3.05
C ALA A 296 1.99 17.52 2.31
N ILE A 297 1.09 16.87 3.05
CA ILE A 297 0.01 16.04 2.50
C ILE A 297 -1.07 16.90 1.85
N ASP A 298 -1.50 17.98 2.51
CA ASP A 298 -2.48 18.91 1.95
C ASP A 298 -1.97 19.51 0.64
N ILE A 299 -0.69 19.92 0.60
CA ILE A 299 0.00 20.37 -0.61
C ILE A 299 -0.01 19.26 -1.69
N SER A 300 0.26 18.01 -1.30
CA SER A 300 0.29 16.89 -2.25
C SER A 300 -1.08 16.61 -2.86
N ASN A 301 -2.11 16.59 -2.04
CA ASN A 301 -3.49 16.30 -2.41
C ASN A 301 -4.15 17.46 -3.17
N LEU A 302 -3.77 18.71 -2.87
CA LEU A 302 -4.31 19.89 -3.53
C LEU A 302 -3.64 20.21 -4.85
N LEU A 303 -2.31 20.13 -4.95
CA LEU A 303 -1.56 20.76 -6.04
C LEU A 303 -1.02 19.79 -7.07
N SER A 304 -1.12 20.15 -8.35
CA SER A 304 -0.44 19.43 -9.43
C SER A 304 1.07 19.37 -9.21
N ASN A 305 1.79 18.41 -9.82
CA ASN A 305 3.25 18.32 -9.69
C ASN A 305 3.97 19.63 -10.03
N LYS A 306 3.50 20.35 -11.06
CA LYS A 306 4.04 21.65 -11.45
C LYS A 306 3.78 22.71 -10.39
N SER A 307 2.52 22.85 -9.96
CA SER A 307 2.11 23.85 -8.96
C SER A 307 2.72 23.58 -7.59
N ARG A 308 2.89 22.31 -7.21
CA ARG A 308 3.58 21.86 -6.00
C ARG A 308 5.03 22.33 -6.00
N LYS A 309 5.76 22.09 -7.09
CA LYS A 309 7.14 22.56 -7.23
C LYS A 309 7.22 24.08 -7.10
N THR A 310 6.36 24.81 -7.81
CA THR A 310 6.29 26.28 -7.72
C THR A 310 6.01 26.76 -6.30
N LEU A 311 5.05 26.16 -5.58
CA LEU A 311 4.76 26.55 -4.19
C LEU A 311 5.97 26.33 -3.28
N LEU A 312 6.68 25.21 -3.42
CA LEU A 312 7.87 24.90 -2.63
C LEU A 312 9.02 25.88 -2.93
N ASP A 313 9.29 26.13 -4.21
CA ASP A 313 10.30 27.12 -4.64
C ASP A 313 9.96 28.50 -4.01
N MET A 314 8.68 28.88 -4.02
CA MET A 314 8.25 30.14 -3.42
C MET A 314 8.36 30.16 -1.88
N LEU A 315 8.24 29.01 -1.19
CA LEU A 315 8.32 28.92 0.29
C LEU A 315 9.77 29.03 0.77
N GLU A 316 10.73 28.63 -0.06
CA GLU A 316 12.16 28.88 0.19
C GLU A 316 12.51 30.38 0.14
N GLU A 317 11.85 31.15 -0.74
CA GLU A 317 12.18 32.57 -0.96
C GLU A 317 11.54 33.52 0.06
N VAL A 318 10.46 33.14 0.74
CA VAL A 318 9.69 34.05 1.58
C VAL A 318 9.20 33.35 2.85
N SER A 319 9.69 33.82 4.00
CA SER A 319 9.20 33.47 5.36
C SER A 319 7.76 33.96 5.59
N LEU A 320 6.81 33.44 4.83
CA LEU A 320 5.39 33.80 4.89
C LEU A 320 4.57 32.60 5.37
N ASP A 321 3.48 32.87 6.07
CA ASP A 321 2.57 31.87 6.62
C ASP A 321 1.98 30.97 5.51
N LEU A 322 2.07 29.66 5.74
CA LEU A 322 1.74 28.62 4.77
C LEU A 322 0.24 28.55 4.49
N HIS A 323 -0.59 28.85 5.49
CA HIS A 323 -2.05 28.92 5.35
C HIS A 323 -2.49 30.05 4.42
N GLN A 324 -1.86 31.23 4.52
CA GLN A 324 -2.15 32.34 3.60
C GLN A 324 -1.82 32.02 2.14
N ARG A 325 -0.80 31.18 1.90
CA ARG A 325 -0.42 30.78 0.54
C ARG A 325 -1.28 29.68 -0.03
N LEU A 326 -1.70 28.69 0.77
CA LEU A 326 -2.69 27.73 0.32
C LEU A 326 -4.00 28.42 -0.07
N ALA A 327 -4.39 29.47 0.65
CA ALA A 327 -5.56 30.29 0.33
C ALA A 327 -5.42 31.11 -0.98
N SER A 328 -4.19 31.37 -1.46
CA SER A 328 -3.95 32.14 -2.69
C SER A 328 -3.77 31.27 -3.94
N VAL A 329 -3.74 29.94 -3.79
CA VAL A 329 -3.69 28.99 -4.91
C VAL A 329 -4.93 29.15 -5.79
N GLN A 330 -4.71 29.43 -7.07
CA GLN A 330 -5.80 29.58 -8.04
C GLN A 330 -6.52 28.24 -8.27
N PRO A 331 -7.85 28.22 -8.42
CA PRO A 331 -8.63 27.00 -8.61
C PRO A 331 -8.15 26.10 -9.76
N GLU A 332 -7.58 26.69 -10.81
CA GLU A 332 -7.05 26.00 -11.99
C GLU A 332 -5.75 25.22 -11.70
N SER A 333 -5.09 25.50 -10.57
CA SER A 333 -3.88 24.79 -10.13
C SER A 333 -4.17 23.55 -9.28
N LEU A 334 -5.44 23.33 -8.91
CA LEU A 334 -5.85 22.23 -8.06
C LEU A 334 -5.96 20.92 -8.86
N LYS A 335 -5.45 19.81 -8.29
CA LYS A 335 -5.56 18.46 -8.90
C LYS A 335 -7.02 18.03 -9.09
N ARG A 336 -7.93 18.48 -8.21
CA ARG A 336 -9.34 18.08 -8.19
C ARG A 336 -10.23 19.29 -8.50
N LYS A 337 -11.16 19.16 -9.45
CA LYS A 337 -12.21 20.15 -9.69
C LYS A 337 -13.21 20.15 -8.51
N ARG A 338 -12.97 21.04 -7.55
CA ARG A 338 -13.98 21.69 -6.69
C ARG A 338 -14.83 20.86 -5.69
N SER A 339 -14.42 19.68 -5.22
CA SER A 339 -15.06 19.04 -4.04
C SER A 339 -14.26 19.14 -2.73
N THR A 340 -12.97 19.51 -2.76
CA THR A 340 -12.02 19.03 -1.75
C THR A 340 -11.57 20.00 -0.66
N VAL A 341 -12.04 21.26 -0.60
CA VAL A 341 -11.62 22.14 0.51
C VAL A 341 -12.25 21.68 1.83
N GLU A 342 -13.54 21.33 1.85
CA GLU A 342 -14.18 20.79 3.07
C GLU A 342 -13.78 19.34 3.37
N GLU A 343 -13.36 18.56 2.36
CA GLU A 343 -12.99 17.14 2.52
C GLU A 343 -11.59 16.92 3.09
N LEU A 344 -10.66 17.85 2.87
CA LEU A 344 -9.30 17.79 3.43
C LEU A 344 -9.27 18.07 4.93
N PHE A 345 -10.23 18.85 5.44
CA PHE A 345 -10.32 19.21 6.86
C PHE A 345 -11.29 18.33 7.66
N LEU A 346 -11.85 17.26 7.08
CA LEU A 346 -12.60 16.28 7.85
C LEU A 346 -11.64 15.62 8.85
N PRO A 347 -11.82 15.81 10.18
CA PRO A 347 -10.97 15.17 11.16
C PRO A 347 -11.04 13.67 10.94
N LEU A 348 -9.91 12.95 11.05
CA LEU A 348 -9.87 11.48 10.99
C LEU A 348 -10.92 10.82 11.91
N GLN A 349 -11.31 11.51 12.99
CA GLN A 349 -12.38 11.11 13.91
C GLN A 349 -13.79 11.04 13.26
N ALA A 350 -14.06 11.83 12.23
CA ALA A 350 -15.34 11.84 11.52
C ALA A 350 -15.51 10.63 10.58
N LEU A 351 -14.41 9.99 10.15
CA LEU A 351 -14.46 8.80 9.30
C LEU A 351 -14.66 7.50 10.09
N ARG A 352 -14.75 7.56 11.44
CA ARG A 352 -15.04 6.45 12.38
C ARG A 352 -14.72 5.05 11.81
N ILE A 353 -13.47 4.83 11.40
CA ILE A 353 -13.02 3.47 11.08
C ILE A 353 -12.94 2.75 12.41
N GLU A 354 -13.98 1.98 12.71
CA GLU A 354 -13.94 1.05 13.82
C GLU A 354 -12.80 0.07 13.54
N LYS A 355 -11.85 -0.02 14.47
CA LYS A 355 -10.76 -0.99 14.45
C LYS A 355 -11.10 -2.11 15.46
N PRO A 356 -12.13 -2.95 15.21
CA PRO A 356 -12.56 -3.95 16.19
C PRO A 356 -11.44 -4.94 16.54
N TRP A 357 -10.48 -5.15 15.62
CA TRP A 357 -9.26 -5.95 15.85
C TRP A 357 -8.18 -5.25 16.71
N ALA A 358 -8.33 -3.96 17.01
CA ALA A 358 -7.42 -3.14 17.83
C ALA A 358 -8.04 -2.67 19.16
N ALA A 359 -9.27 -3.10 19.48
CA ALA A 359 -10.14 -2.47 20.48
C ALA A 359 -9.59 -2.44 21.92
N ASN A 360 -8.50 -3.14 22.24
CA ASN A 360 -8.04 -3.29 23.62
C ASN A 360 -6.53 -3.05 23.86
N LEU A 361 -5.86 -2.17 23.11
CA LEU A 361 -4.41 -1.91 23.27
C LEU A 361 -4.13 -0.72 24.21
N HIS A 362 -3.40 -0.96 25.30
CA HIS A 362 -3.03 0.08 26.28
C HIS A 362 -1.94 1.02 25.72
N LYS A 363 -2.19 2.34 25.81
CA LYS A 363 -1.28 3.42 25.36
C LYS A 363 0.12 3.42 26.03
N GLU A 364 0.28 2.80 27.19
CA GLU A 364 1.52 2.91 27.98
C GLU A 364 2.74 2.17 27.39
N CYS A 365 2.55 1.20 26.49
CA CYS A 365 3.67 0.48 25.86
C CYS A 365 4.36 1.27 24.72
N LEU A 366 3.75 2.34 24.21
CA LEU A 366 4.19 3.05 23.01
C LEU A 366 5.34 4.04 23.26
N CYS A 367 5.49 4.52 24.50
CA CYS A 367 6.38 5.62 24.87
C CYS A 367 7.89 5.27 24.82
N LYS A 368 8.24 4.00 24.53
CA LYS A 368 9.63 3.50 24.64
C LYS A 368 10.21 2.94 23.33
N GLN A 369 9.46 2.94 22.22
CA GLN A 369 9.92 2.33 20.96
C GLN A 369 10.58 3.36 20.04
N ARG A 370 11.78 3.04 19.53
CA ARG A 370 12.45 3.82 18.48
C ARG A 370 11.84 3.45 17.12
N ALA A 371 11.69 4.45 16.25
CA ALA A 371 11.22 4.24 14.88
C ALA A 371 12.10 3.19 14.17
N GLY A 372 11.48 2.14 13.63
CA GLY A 372 12.15 1.11 12.83
C GLY A 372 12.67 -0.13 13.58
N GLU A 373 12.57 -0.21 14.91
CA GLU A 373 12.97 -1.42 15.66
C GLU A 373 11.77 -2.37 15.87
N ALA A 374 11.88 -3.59 15.35
CA ALA A 374 10.90 -4.65 15.58
C ALA A 374 10.94 -5.11 17.04
N MET A 375 9.78 -5.18 17.69
CA MET A 375 9.67 -5.91 18.95
C MET A 375 9.76 -7.40 18.63
N ARG A 376 10.89 -8.04 18.98
CA ARG A 376 10.98 -9.50 18.98
C ARG A 376 10.19 -10.01 20.19
N VAL A 377 8.94 -10.38 19.95
CA VAL A 377 8.18 -11.15 20.94
C VAL A 377 8.52 -12.61 20.69
N ALA A 378 9.09 -13.28 21.68
CA ALA A 378 9.24 -14.74 21.63
C ALA A 378 7.83 -15.33 21.52
N LEU A 379 7.60 -16.11 20.47
CA LEU A 379 6.36 -16.85 20.26
C LEU A 379 6.16 -17.91 21.34
#